data_AF-A0A3S3UDQ7-F1
#
_entry.id   AF-A0A3S3UDQ7-F1
#
_cell.length_a   1.000
_cell.length_b   1.000
_cell.length_c   1.000
_cell.angle_alpha   90.00
_cell.angle_beta   90.00
_cell.angle_gamma   90.00
#
_symmetry.space_group_name_H-M   'P 1'
#
loop_
_entity.id
_entity.type
_entity.pdbx_description
1 polymer ?
#
loop_
_entity_poly.entity_id
_entity_poly.type
_entity_poly.pdbx_seq_one_letter_code
_entity_poly.pdbx_strand_id
1 'polypeptide(L)'
;VGALLARYPEQSGPGAGSAQSSGNAGEMVLATLDNGVPQNNILMLLAEEVDKRKKLYKSFKEKYAVIDLHVDTGASAQAKKEQQAVLQKQVSVVLRKMNKTMVPGVMEQLLERVGFHPVAAMMETEKLALSVGEVGQITGKDLDRMVGRTRQEAVFELTQAISDKKRDQALLIASRLQENGLHALAILATLRNFTRTLLLFRALLEQERYNFRPGISAKVFQEQCLPALKQNERWKTELSGHPFAVYMRF
;
A
#
# COMPACT_ATOMS: atom_id res chain seq x y z
N VAL A 1 27.86 10.80 -34.25
CA VAL A 1 26.66 11.39 -33.59
C VAL A 1 25.54 11.58 -34.61
N GLY A 2 24.95 10.52 -35.17
CA GLY A 2 24.00 10.73 -36.28
C GLY A 2 23.15 9.56 -36.76
N ALA A 3 23.06 8.44 -36.03
CA ALA A 3 22.29 7.28 -36.50
C ALA A 3 21.12 6.86 -35.58
N LEU A 4 20.94 7.51 -34.42
CA LEU A 4 19.92 7.11 -33.43
C LEU A 4 18.64 7.98 -33.45
N LEU A 5 18.59 9.02 -34.28
CA LEU A 5 17.43 9.92 -34.40
C LEU A 5 16.70 9.84 -35.74
N ALA A 6 16.98 8.82 -36.57
CA ALA A 6 16.28 8.66 -37.83
C ALA A 6 15.02 7.81 -37.65
N ARG A 7 13.87 8.50 -37.77
CA ARG A 7 12.50 7.99 -37.99
C ARG A 7 11.62 7.85 -36.74
N TYR A 8 11.29 8.99 -36.13
CA TYR A 8 9.89 9.23 -35.80
C TYR A 8 9.24 9.88 -37.04
N PRO A 9 8.25 9.26 -37.70
CA PRO A 9 7.43 10.00 -38.64
C PRO A 9 6.58 10.98 -37.84
N GLU A 10 6.76 12.27 -38.07
CA GLU A 10 5.79 13.27 -37.65
C GLU A 10 4.46 12.96 -38.34
N GLN A 11 3.45 12.56 -37.58
CA GLN A 11 2.07 12.52 -38.05
C GLN A 11 1.30 13.67 -37.43
N SER A 12 1.27 14.77 -38.16
CA SER A 12 0.36 15.90 -37.99
C SER A 12 -0.79 15.74 -39.00
N GLY A 13 -2.01 15.45 -38.53
CA GLY A 13 -3.25 15.58 -39.31
C GLY A 13 -4.03 14.27 -39.58
N PRO A 14 -5.39 14.32 -39.63
CA PRO A 14 -6.25 13.24 -39.16
C PRO A 14 -6.71 12.26 -40.25
N GLY A 15 -6.81 10.99 -39.85
CA GLY A 15 -7.62 9.97 -40.53
C GLY A 15 -6.90 9.13 -41.58
N ALA A 16 -6.49 7.91 -41.20
CA ALA A 16 -6.70 6.68 -41.99
C ALA A 16 -5.94 5.49 -41.36
N GLY A 17 -6.69 4.45 -40.99
CA GLY A 17 -6.26 3.03 -40.98
C GLY A 17 -4.97 2.67 -40.25
N SER A 18 -5.08 2.27 -38.98
CA SER A 18 -4.01 1.61 -38.25
C SER A 18 -3.70 0.23 -38.84
N ALA A 19 -2.77 0.17 -39.79
CA ALA A 19 -2.10 -1.06 -40.18
C ALA A 19 -1.03 -1.39 -39.13
N GLN A 20 -1.36 -2.33 -38.25
CA GLN A 20 -0.43 -2.93 -37.29
C GLN A 20 0.70 -3.64 -38.04
N SER A 21 1.91 -3.06 -38.05
CA SER A 21 3.11 -3.82 -38.34
C SER A 21 3.49 -4.61 -37.09
N SER A 22 3.05 -5.86 -37.06
CA SER A 22 3.40 -6.88 -36.06
C SER A 22 4.86 -7.36 -36.24
N GLY A 23 5.81 -6.42 -36.29
CA GLY A 23 7.22 -6.71 -36.12
C GLY A 23 7.53 -6.79 -34.63
N ASN A 24 8.14 -7.87 -34.16
CA ASN A 24 8.43 -8.12 -32.75
C ASN A 24 9.33 -7.00 -32.20
N ALA A 25 8.75 -5.97 -31.57
CA ALA A 25 9.48 -4.80 -31.09
C ALA A 25 10.66 -5.17 -30.18
N GLY A 26 10.56 -6.29 -29.45
CA GLY A 26 11.66 -6.82 -28.65
C GLY A 26 12.86 -7.31 -29.47
N GLU A 27 12.64 -7.85 -30.68
CA GLU A 27 13.73 -8.24 -31.58
C GLU A 27 14.41 -7.02 -32.20
N MET A 28 13.65 -5.97 -32.54
CA MET A 28 14.25 -4.72 -33.02
C MET A 28 15.14 -4.07 -31.96
N VAL A 29 14.71 -4.06 -30.71
CA VAL A 29 15.52 -3.55 -29.59
C VAL A 29 16.79 -4.38 -29.41
N LEU A 30 16.69 -5.72 -29.47
CA LEU A 30 17.86 -6.60 -29.38
C LEU A 30 18.85 -6.38 -30.53
N ALA A 31 18.36 -6.31 -31.77
CA ALA A 31 19.20 -6.08 -32.94
C ALA A 31 19.90 -4.72 -32.89
N THR A 32 19.24 -3.71 -32.33
CA THR A 32 19.85 -2.39 -32.13
C THR A 32 20.95 -2.43 -31.07
N LEU A 33 20.73 -3.20 -29.99
CA LEU A 33 21.68 -3.35 -28.89
C LEU A 33 22.87 -4.27 -29.19
N ASP A 34 22.76 -5.16 -30.18
CA ASP A 34 23.90 -5.98 -30.62
C ASP A 34 25.01 -5.13 -31.25
N ASN A 35 24.69 -3.93 -31.77
CA ASN A 35 25.69 -2.94 -32.20
C ASN A 35 26.34 -2.15 -31.04
N GLY A 36 25.93 -2.45 -29.80
CA GLY A 36 26.37 -1.76 -28.59
C GLY A 36 25.71 -0.39 -28.40
N VAL A 37 25.78 0.11 -27.17
CA VAL A 37 25.45 1.51 -26.86
C VAL A 37 26.67 2.36 -27.24
N PRO A 38 26.52 3.51 -27.93
CA PRO A 38 27.65 4.34 -28.31
C PRO A 38 28.51 4.74 -27.10
N GLN A 39 29.82 4.90 -27.32
CA GLN A 39 30.76 5.27 -26.26
C GLN A 39 30.30 6.55 -25.53
N ASN A 40 30.48 6.57 -24.20
CA ASN A 40 30.03 7.60 -23.25
C ASN A 40 28.50 7.74 -23.06
N ASN A 41 27.68 6.83 -23.59
CA ASN A 41 26.25 6.82 -23.29
C ASN A 41 25.87 5.64 -22.38
N ILE A 42 24.96 5.90 -21.44
CA ILE A 42 24.37 4.88 -20.56
C ILE A 42 22.90 4.75 -20.94
N LEU A 43 22.47 3.53 -21.28
CA LEU A 43 21.07 3.22 -21.48
C LEU A 43 20.46 2.73 -20.16
N MET A 44 19.47 3.47 -19.65
CA MET A 44 18.65 3.05 -18.51
C MET A 44 17.23 2.76 -18.99
N LEU A 45 16.75 1.56 -18.69
CA LEU A 45 15.37 1.16 -18.98
C LEU A 45 14.63 0.94 -17.66
N LEU A 46 13.48 1.60 -17.51
CA LEU A 46 12.58 1.45 -16.38
C LEU A 46 11.30 0.75 -16.86
N ALA A 47 10.87 -0.28 -16.16
CA ALA A 47 9.63 -0.99 -16.44
C ALA A 47 8.94 -1.37 -15.13
N GLU A 48 7.62 -1.22 -15.08
CA GLU A 48 6.81 -1.64 -13.92
C GLU A 48 6.65 -3.15 -13.87
N GLU A 49 6.34 -3.76 -15.02
CA GLU A 49 6.21 -5.21 -15.17
C GLU A 49 7.07 -5.71 -16.34
N VAL A 50 7.64 -6.90 -16.17
CA VAL A 50 8.46 -7.53 -17.20
C VAL A 50 8.08 -8.99 -17.35
N ASP A 51 7.78 -9.41 -18.59
CA ASP A 51 7.59 -10.82 -18.90
C ASP A 51 8.95 -11.54 -18.95
N LYS A 52 9.31 -12.18 -17.82
CA LYS A 52 10.57 -12.90 -17.62
C LYS A 52 10.77 -14.08 -18.59
N ARG A 53 9.73 -14.49 -19.35
CA ARG A 53 9.80 -15.60 -20.31
C ARG A 53 10.33 -15.16 -21.68
N LYS A 54 10.20 -13.87 -22.04
CA LYS A 54 10.57 -13.36 -23.36
C LYS A 54 12.08 -13.35 -23.57
N LYS A 55 12.50 -13.58 -24.83
CA LYS A 55 13.91 -13.58 -25.25
C LYS A 55 14.64 -12.27 -24.90
N LEU A 56 13.92 -11.14 -24.99
CA LEU A 56 14.42 -9.82 -24.61
C LEU A 56 14.92 -9.80 -23.15
N TYR A 57 14.09 -10.20 -22.19
CA TYR A 57 14.48 -10.20 -20.78
C TYR A 57 15.65 -11.14 -20.49
N LYS A 58 15.64 -12.35 -21.08
CA LYS A 58 16.73 -13.33 -20.91
C LYS A 58 18.07 -12.77 -21.38
N SER A 59 18.10 -12.17 -22.57
CA SER A 59 19.29 -11.52 -23.12
C SER A 59 19.77 -10.37 -22.23
N PHE A 60 18.84 -9.56 -21.69
CA PHE A 60 19.20 -8.47 -20.79
C PHE A 60 19.81 -8.95 -19.48
N LYS A 61 19.25 -10.03 -18.90
CA LYS A 61 19.76 -10.64 -17.67
C LYS A 61 21.16 -11.23 -17.85
N GLU A 62 21.49 -11.71 -19.05
CA GLU A 62 22.80 -12.28 -19.37
C GLU A 62 23.85 -11.22 -19.71
N LYS A 63 23.48 -10.20 -20.50
CA LYS A 63 24.42 -9.21 -21.05
C LYS A 63 24.53 -7.91 -20.23
N TYR A 64 23.54 -7.58 -19.40
CA TYR A 64 23.43 -6.28 -18.73
C TYR A 64 23.06 -6.41 -17.25
N ALA A 65 23.24 -5.33 -16.49
CA ALA A 65 22.80 -5.26 -15.10
C ALA A 65 21.27 -5.12 -15.03
N VAL A 66 20.60 -6.09 -14.41
CA VAL A 66 19.16 -6.06 -14.16
C VAL A 66 18.94 -5.95 -12.65
N ILE A 67 18.33 -4.84 -12.23
CA ILE A 67 17.99 -4.59 -10.82
C ILE A 67 16.49 -4.79 -10.66
N ASP A 68 16.09 -5.86 -9.95
CA ASP A 68 14.69 -6.10 -9.61
C ASP A 68 14.32 -5.25 -8.38
N LEU A 69 13.48 -4.24 -8.61
CA LEU A 69 12.96 -3.34 -7.57
C LEU A 69 11.56 -3.76 -7.10
N HIS A 70 11.09 -4.93 -7.50
CA HIS A 70 9.79 -5.45 -7.08
C HIS A 70 9.78 -5.75 -5.58
N VAL A 71 8.74 -5.29 -4.90
CA VAL A 71 8.39 -5.72 -3.53
C VAL A 71 7.03 -6.36 -3.61
N ASP A 72 6.89 -7.59 -3.11
CA ASP A 72 5.62 -8.29 -3.09
C ASP A 72 4.57 -7.44 -2.36
N THR A 73 3.55 -6.98 -3.08
CA THR A 73 2.46 -6.14 -2.56
C THR A 73 1.35 -6.96 -1.90
N GLY A 74 1.54 -8.27 -1.77
CA GLY A 74 0.55 -9.20 -1.22
C GLY A 74 0.12 -8.87 0.21
N ALA A 75 -1.13 -9.20 0.55
CA ALA A 75 -1.67 -9.02 1.90
C ALA A 75 -1.26 -10.11 2.90
N SER A 76 -0.41 -11.06 2.48
CA SER A 76 0.04 -12.17 3.33
C SER A 76 0.94 -11.67 4.46
N ALA A 77 0.98 -12.41 5.58
CA ALA A 77 1.84 -12.06 6.72
C ALA A 77 3.32 -11.99 6.34
N GLN A 78 3.76 -12.84 5.41
CA GLN A 78 5.12 -12.87 4.90
C GLN A 78 5.45 -11.62 4.07
N ALA A 79 4.57 -11.25 3.13
CA ALA A 79 4.74 -10.06 2.31
C ALA A 79 4.76 -8.77 3.17
N LYS A 80 3.90 -8.67 4.19
CA LYS A 80 3.93 -7.55 5.14
C LYS A 80 5.25 -7.44 5.90
N LYS A 81 5.84 -8.58 6.29
CA LYS A 81 7.13 -8.60 7.01
C LYS A 81 8.27 -8.13 6.11
N GLU A 82 8.27 -8.55 4.84
CA GLU A 82 9.27 -8.14 3.85
C GLU A 82 9.15 -6.65 3.52
N GLN A 83 7.92 -6.17 3.29
CA GLN A 83 7.62 -4.75 3.12
C GLN A 83 8.13 -3.90 4.29
N GLN A 84 7.86 -4.33 5.53
CA GLN A 84 8.27 -3.59 6.71
C GLN A 84 9.79 -3.58 6.89
N ALA A 85 10.47 -4.69 6.59
CA ALA A 85 11.94 -4.75 6.63
C ALA A 85 12.59 -3.79 5.62
N VAL A 86 12.03 -3.66 4.41
CA VAL A 86 12.51 -2.70 3.40
C VAL A 86 12.36 -1.26 3.91
N LEU A 87 11.20 -0.91 4.47
CA LEU A 87 10.96 0.43 5.01
C LEU A 87 11.90 0.75 6.18
N GLN A 88 12.05 -0.16 7.15
CA GLN A 88 12.95 0.02 8.29
C GLN A 88 14.39 0.28 7.83
N LYS A 89 14.85 -0.45 6.80
CA LYS A 89 16.18 -0.25 6.22
C LYS A 89 16.32 1.14 5.59
N GLN A 90 15.32 1.60 4.84
CA GLN A 90 15.36 2.93 4.22
C GLN A 90 15.31 4.07 5.25
N VAL A 91 14.44 3.96 6.26
CA VAL A 91 14.39 4.91 7.39
C VAL A 91 15.74 4.97 8.12
N SER A 92 16.35 3.81 8.36
CA SER A 92 17.67 3.73 9.00
C SER A 92 18.78 4.40 8.17
N VAL A 93 18.72 4.30 6.84
CA VAL A 93 19.66 4.99 5.94
C VAL A 93 19.52 6.50 6.05
N VAL A 94 18.29 7.02 6.06
CA VAL A 94 18.01 8.45 6.24
C VAL A 94 18.52 8.94 7.59
N LEU A 95 18.18 8.24 8.67
CA LEU A 95 18.63 8.58 10.03
C LEU A 95 20.16 8.63 10.13
N ARG A 96 20.85 7.63 9.57
CA ARG A 96 22.31 7.60 9.54
C ARG A 96 22.91 8.75 8.75
N LYS A 97 22.34 9.08 7.58
CA LYS A 97 22.78 10.21 6.75
C LYS A 97 22.64 11.55 7.48
N MET A 98 21.64 11.67 8.35
CA MET A 98 21.35 12.89 9.11
C MET A 98 21.92 12.88 10.53
N ASN A 99 22.71 11.86 10.89
CA ASN A 99 23.25 11.65 12.24
C ASN A 99 22.17 11.70 13.35
N LYS A 100 21.03 11.08 13.10
CA LYS A 100 19.88 10.99 14.03
C LYS A 100 19.63 9.56 14.50
N THR A 101 18.97 9.45 15.64
CA THR A 101 18.52 8.20 16.25
C THR A 101 17.04 8.32 16.64
N MET A 102 16.37 7.19 16.85
CA MET A 102 15.00 7.14 17.36
C MET A 102 14.97 6.41 18.69
N VAL A 103 14.09 6.84 19.60
CA VAL A 103 13.74 6.06 20.80
C VAL A 103 13.02 4.77 20.37
N PRO A 104 13.15 3.65 21.10
CA PRO A 104 12.43 2.42 20.81
C PRO A 104 10.92 2.65 20.64
N GLY A 105 10.29 2.02 19.63
CA GLY A 105 8.87 2.16 19.33
C GLY A 105 8.52 3.31 18.38
N VAL A 106 9.35 4.34 18.24
CA VAL A 106 9.07 5.50 17.36
C VAL A 106 9.13 5.10 15.90
N MET A 107 10.06 4.21 15.53
CA MET A 107 10.18 3.70 14.17
C MET A 107 8.93 2.90 13.78
N GLU A 108 8.48 2.00 14.66
CA GLU A 108 7.27 1.21 14.44
C GLU A 108 6.05 2.12 14.27
N GLN A 109 5.89 3.12 15.13
CA GLN A 109 4.79 4.09 15.06
C GLN A 109 4.83 4.94 13.79
N LEU A 110 6.02 5.35 13.33
CA LEU A 110 6.17 6.08 12.07
C LEU A 110 5.73 5.21 10.88
N LEU A 111 6.19 3.96 10.84
CA LEU A 111 5.86 3.04 9.74
C LEU A 111 4.39 2.62 9.77
N GLU A 112 3.79 2.50 10.95
CA GLU A 112 2.36 2.28 11.11
C GLU A 112 1.57 3.44 10.51
N ARG A 113 1.93 4.69 10.90
CA ARG A 113 1.28 5.91 10.38
C ARG A 113 1.38 6.03 8.88
N VAL A 114 2.56 5.81 8.32
CA VAL A 114 2.82 6.01 6.89
C VAL A 114 2.29 4.85 6.04
N GLY A 115 2.27 3.62 6.57
CA GLY A 115 1.97 2.42 5.79
C GLY A 115 3.07 2.04 4.79
N PHE A 116 2.76 1.19 3.80
CA PHE A 116 3.73 0.77 2.78
C PHE A 116 3.91 1.80 1.67
N HIS A 117 4.55 2.92 2.01
CA HIS A 117 4.89 4.00 1.10
C HIS A 117 6.36 4.42 1.30
N PRO A 118 7.33 3.72 0.64
CA PRO A 118 8.77 3.98 0.78
C PRO A 118 9.19 5.45 0.69
N VAL A 119 8.70 6.15 -0.34
CA VAL A 119 9.04 7.56 -0.57
C VAL A 119 8.49 8.44 0.56
N ALA A 120 7.23 8.23 0.95
CA ALA A 120 6.61 8.97 2.04
C ALA A 120 7.32 8.71 3.38
N ALA A 121 7.70 7.46 3.67
CA ALA A 121 8.40 7.10 4.90
C ALA A 121 9.76 7.82 4.99
N MET A 122 10.51 7.90 3.89
CA MET A 122 11.75 8.67 3.83
C MET A 122 11.50 10.16 4.05
N MET A 123 10.50 10.75 3.37
CA MET A 123 10.17 12.18 3.52
C MET A 123 9.72 12.54 4.94
N GLU A 124 8.87 11.73 5.58
CA GLU A 124 8.46 11.94 6.97
C GLU A 124 9.65 11.80 7.93
N THR A 125 10.55 10.84 7.68
CA THR A 125 11.78 10.68 8.46
C THR A 125 12.69 11.90 8.33
N GLU A 126 12.88 12.43 7.12
CA GLU A 126 13.68 13.63 6.88
C GLU A 126 13.09 14.85 7.60
N LYS A 127 11.77 15.04 7.50
CA LYS A 127 11.07 16.12 8.23
C LYS A 127 11.24 15.99 9.74
N LEU A 128 11.10 14.79 10.29
CA LEU A 128 11.33 14.53 11.71
C LEU A 128 12.76 14.85 12.11
N ALA A 129 13.74 14.33 11.37
CA ALA A 129 15.15 14.56 11.63
C ALA A 129 15.53 16.05 11.60
N LEU A 130 14.94 16.84 10.68
CA LEU A 130 15.12 18.29 10.63
C LEU A 130 14.43 19.02 11.79
N SER A 131 13.22 18.59 12.16
CA SER A 131 12.43 19.24 13.20
C SER A 131 13.08 19.20 14.58
N VAL A 132 13.83 18.14 14.86
CA VAL A 132 14.51 17.92 16.15
C VAL A 132 15.84 18.70 16.22
N GLY A 133 16.25 19.38 15.13
CA GLY A 133 17.35 20.34 15.13
C GLY A 133 18.69 19.69 15.46
N GLU A 134 19.43 20.21 16.44
CA GLU A 134 20.69 19.59 16.90
C GLU A 134 20.48 18.38 17.81
N VAL A 135 19.30 18.25 18.41
CA VAL A 135 18.99 17.09 19.26
C VAL A 135 19.07 15.83 18.39
N GLY A 136 19.94 14.90 18.77
CA GLY A 136 20.29 13.73 17.96
C GLY A 136 19.28 12.58 18.04
N GLN A 137 18.22 12.73 18.84
CA GLN A 137 17.29 11.65 19.18
C GLN A 137 15.84 12.11 19.01
N ILE A 138 15.10 11.39 18.16
CA ILE A 138 13.69 11.62 17.86
C ILE A 138 12.82 10.84 18.85
N THR A 139 11.87 11.52 19.49
CA THR A 139 10.93 10.94 20.46
C THR A 139 9.53 10.78 19.88
N GLY A 140 8.67 10.02 20.57
CA GLY A 140 7.26 9.89 20.19
C GLY A 140 6.50 11.22 20.20
N LYS A 141 6.90 12.19 21.04
CA LYS A 141 6.30 13.53 21.05
C LYS A 141 6.64 14.31 19.78
N ASP A 142 7.86 14.16 19.27
CA ASP A 142 8.27 14.79 18.01
C ASP A 142 7.52 14.18 16.83
N LEU A 143 7.33 12.85 16.87
CA LEU A 143 6.49 12.12 15.92
C LEU A 143 5.04 12.63 15.93
N ASP A 144 4.43 12.77 17.12
CA ASP A 144 3.08 13.31 17.28
C ASP A 144 2.92 14.74 16.78
N ARG A 145 3.97 15.55 16.91
CA ARG A 145 3.96 16.95 16.47
C ARG A 145 4.09 17.09 14.95
N MET A 146 4.91 16.26 14.31
CA MET A 146 5.31 16.46 12.92
C MET A 146 4.60 15.53 11.93
N VAL A 147 4.21 14.34 12.36
CA VAL A 147 3.57 13.33 11.51
C VAL A 147 2.15 13.12 11.99
N GLY A 148 1.23 13.83 11.32
CA GLY A 148 -0.20 13.64 11.50
C GLY A 148 -0.58 12.18 11.24
N ARG A 149 -1.46 11.62 12.07
CA ARG A 149 -2.01 10.27 11.88
C ARG A 149 -2.70 10.19 10.51
N THR A 150 -2.57 9.08 9.80
CA THR A 150 -3.21 8.98 8.48
C THR A 150 -4.73 8.98 8.59
N ARG A 151 -5.39 9.41 7.51
CA ARG A 151 -6.86 9.48 7.43
C ARG A 151 -7.52 8.13 7.72
N GLN A 152 -6.86 7.02 7.39
CA GLN A 152 -7.38 5.66 7.65
C GLN A 152 -7.29 5.27 9.13
N GLU A 153 -6.18 5.56 9.80
CA GLU A 153 -6.01 5.25 11.22
C GLU A 153 -6.98 6.03 12.10
N ALA A 154 -7.14 7.33 11.84
CA ALA A 154 -8.01 8.19 12.63
C ALA A 154 -9.50 7.86 12.41
N VAL A 155 -9.86 7.39 11.22
CA VAL A 155 -11.19 6.82 10.91
C VAL A 155 -11.43 5.51 11.66
N PHE A 156 -10.43 4.63 11.71
CA PHE A 156 -10.52 3.38 12.46
C PHE A 156 -10.63 3.63 13.97
N GLU A 157 -9.81 4.52 14.52
CA GLU A 157 -9.83 4.92 15.93
C GLU A 157 -11.19 5.50 16.34
N LEU A 158 -11.80 6.32 15.48
CA LEU A 158 -13.16 6.83 15.68
C LEU A 158 -14.18 5.68 15.78
N THR A 159 -14.16 4.74 14.82
CA THR A 159 -15.09 3.59 14.83
C THR A 159 -14.87 2.68 16.03
N GLN A 160 -13.62 2.46 16.47
CA GLN A 160 -13.29 1.69 17.67
C GLN A 160 -13.79 2.36 18.95
N ALA A 161 -13.57 3.67 19.11
CA ALA A 161 -14.08 4.39 20.27
C ALA A 161 -15.61 4.32 20.39
N ILE A 162 -16.31 4.28 19.24
CA ILE A 162 -17.77 4.08 19.18
C ILE A 162 -18.14 2.64 19.58
N SER A 163 -17.46 1.61 19.04
CA SER A 163 -17.67 0.20 19.42
C SER A 163 -17.53 -0.02 20.93
N ASP A 164 -16.47 0.56 21.51
CA ASP A 164 -16.14 0.44 22.94
C ASP A 164 -17.05 1.30 23.84
N LYS A 165 -18.02 2.03 23.26
CA LYS A 165 -18.90 2.97 23.97
C LYS A 165 -18.16 4.08 24.73
N LYS A 166 -16.94 4.43 24.29
CA LYS A 166 -16.10 5.49 24.87
C LYS A 166 -16.48 6.84 24.27
N ARG A 167 -17.63 7.37 24.69
CA ARG A 167 -18.25 8.59 24.12
C ARG A 167 -17.29 9.79 24.08
N ASP A 168 -16.64 10.10 25.19
CA ASP A 168 -15.79 11.28 25.30
C ASP A 168 -14.56 11.17 24.39
N GLN A 169 -13.98 9.97 24.29
CA GLN A 169 -12.88 9.68 23.38
C GLN A 169 -13.33 9.80 21.91
N ALA A 170 -14.52 9.29 21.56
CA ALA A 170 -15.05 9.39 20.21
C ALA A 170 -15.27 10.85 19.78
N LEU A 171 -15.80 11.69 20.68
CA LEU A 171 -15.98 13.14 20.42
C LEU A 171 -14.64 13.86 20.23
N LEU A 172 -13.65 13.54 21.07
CA LEU A 172 -12.31 14.11 20.96
C LEU A 172 -11.65 13.74 19.61
N ILE A 173 -11.75 12.48 19.20
CA ILE A 173 -11.22 12.01 17.91
C ILE A 173 -11.94 12.70 16.75
N ALA A 174 -13.27 12.84 16.82
CA ALA A 174 -14.05 13.52 15.79
C ALA A 174 -13.64 15.00 15.64
N SER A 175 -13.42 15.73 16.74
CA SER A 175 -12.93 17.12 16.71
C SER A 175 -11.56 17.20 16.02
N ARG A 176 -10.63 16.34 16.45
CA ARG A 176 -9.27 16.28 15.88
C ARG A 176 -9.28 15.95 14.39
N LEU A 177 -10.16 15.05 13.95
CA LEU A 177 -10.32 14.71 12.53
C LEU A 177 -10.73 15.94 11.70
N GLN A 178 -11.65 16.76 12.22
CA GLN A 178 -12.06 17.99 11.56
C GLN A 178 -10.95 19.05 11.56
N GLU A 179 -10.28 19.25 12.70
CA GLU A 179 -9.14 20.16 12.83
C GLU A 179 -7.99 19.80 11.87
N ASN A 180 -7.76 18.50 11.64
CA ASN A 180 -6.76 17.99 10.70
C ASN A 180 -7.22 18.02 9.23
N GLY A 181 -8.32 18.72 8.92
CA GLY A 181 -8.79 18.95 7.56
C GLY A 181 -9.53 17.76 6.92
N LEU A 182 -10.00 16.79 7.71
CA LEU A 182 -10.91 15.77 7.18
C LEU A 182 -12.30 16.37 6.98
N HIS A 183 -12.81 16.31 5.76
CA HIS A 183 -14.13 16.85 5.44
C HIS A 183 -15.23 16.15 6.26
N ALA A 184 -16.19 16.90 6.80
CA ALA A 184 -17.27 16.35 7.64
C ALA A 184 -18.06 15.23 6.94
N LEU A 185 -18.28 15.33 5.62
CA LEU A 185 -18.92 14.27 4.84
C LEU A 185 -18.13 12.96 4.82
N ALA A 186 -16.80 13.01 4.90
CA ALA A 186 -15.97 11.81 4.98
C ALA A 186 -16.15 11.12 6.35
N ILE A 187 -16.21 11.89 7.43
CA ILE A 187 -16.53 11.37 8.78
C ILE A 187 -17.92 10.73 8.78
N LEU A 188 -18.92 11.41 8.21
CA LEU A 188 -20.28 10.87 8.08
C LEU A 188 -20.32 9.61 7.23
N ALA A 189 -19.59 9.55 6.12
CA ALA A 189 -19.52 8.37 5.27
C ALA A 189 -18.89 7.18 6.02
N THR A 190 -17.83 7.43 6.81
CA THR A 190 -17.23 6.45 7.71
C THR A 190 -18.26 5.91 8.71
N LEU A 191 -18.95 6.79 9.41
CA LEU A 191 -19.97 6.40 10.40
C LEU A 191 -21.10 5.60 9.75
N ARG A 192 -21.60 6.06 8.61
CA ARG A 192 -22.62 5.36 7.82
C ARG A 192 -22.17 3.95 7.44
N ASN A 193 -20.95 3.81 6.91
CA ASN A 193 -20.42 2.52 6.49
C ASN A 193 -20.26 1.59 7.70
N PHE A 194 -19.72 2.12 8.80
CA PHE A 194 -19.55 1.38 10.06
C PHE A 194 -20.89 0.91 10.64
N THR A 195 -21.89 1.79 10.73
CA THR A 195 -23.24 1.43 11.19
C THR A 195 -23.90 0.40 10.27
N ARG A 196 -23.77 0.55 8.94
CA ARG A 196 -24.27 -0.45 7.97
C ARG A 196 -23.61 -1.81 8.21
N THR A 197 -22.31 -1.84 8.46
CA THR A 197 -21.58 -3.08 8.78
C THR A 197 -22.12 -3.70 10.06
N LEU A 198 -22.26 -2.94 11.15
CA LEU A 198 -22.83 -3.46 12.40
C LEU A 198 -24.24 -4.03 12.21
N LEU A 199 -25.10 -3.34 11.47
CA LEU A 199 -26.45 -3.82 11.17
C LEU A 199 -26.44 -5.10 10.34
N LEU A 200 -25.53 -5.20 9.36
CA LEU A 200 -25.37 -6.42 8.57
C LEU A 200 -24.98 -7.60 9.47
N PHE A 201 -23.93 -7.46 10.28
CA PHE A 201 -23.49 -8.54 11.16
C PHE A 201 -24.54 -8.88 12.23
N ARG A 202 -25.26 -7.88 12.75
CA ARG A 202 -26.42 -8.10 13.62
C ARG A 202 -27.52 -8.91 12.94
N ALA A 203 -27.86 -8.60 11.70
CA ALA A 203 -28.85 -9.35 10.93
C ALA A 203 -28.38 -10.78 10.60
N LEU A 204 -27.07 -10.99 10.35
CA LEU A 204 -26.50 -12.31 10.14
C LEU A 204 -26.54 -13.15 11.43
N LEU A 205 -26.30 -12.53 12.59
CA LEU A 205 -26.40 -13.17 13.91
C LEU A 205 -27.80 -13.70 14.22
N GLU A 206 -28.84 -13.03 13.73
CA GLU A 206 -30.25 -13.42 13.95
C GLU A 206 -30.69 -14.57 13.03
N GLN A 207 -29.87 -14.96 12.04
CA GLN A 207 -30.21 -16.02 11.10
C GLN A 207 -29.67 -17.37 11.57
N GLU A 208 -30.59 -18.27 11.95
CA GLU A 208 -30.27 -19.62 12.43
C GLU A 208 -29.45 -20.44 11.43
N ARG A 209 -29.62 -20.19 10.11
CA ARG A 209 -28.90 -20.91 9.04
C ARG A 209 -27.38 -20.79 9.06
N TYR A 210 -26.83 -19.83 9.81
CA TYR A 210 -25.39 -19.65 9.93
C TYR A 210 -24.79 -20.32 11.17
N ASN A 211 -25.63 -20.91 12.03
CA ASN A 211 -25.24 -21.64 13.23
C ASN A 211 -24.27 -20.87 14.15
N PHE A 212 -24.25 -19.54 14.07
CA PHE A 212 -23.37 -18.72 14.90
C PHE A 212 -23.88 -18.72 16.34
N ARG A 213 -22.96 -18.86 17.31
CA ARG A 213 -23.25 -18.69 18.74
C ARG A 213 -22.21 -17.76 19.37
N PRO A 214 -22.62 -16.83 20.26
CA PRO A 214 -21.66 -16.01 20.98
C PRO A 214 -20.62 -16.87 21.71
N GLY A 215 -19.34 -16.56 21.55
CA GLY A 215 -18.23 -17.25 22.23
C GLY A 215 -17.68 -18.50 21.54
N ILE A 216 -18.11 -18.84 20.31
CA ILE A 216 -17.46 -19.91 19.52
C ILE A 216 -16.02 -19.52 19.16
N SER A 217 -15.12 -20.50 19.08
CA SER A 217 -13.73 -20.24 18.67
C SER A 217 -13.63 -19.93 17.18
N ALA A 218 -12.58 -19.22 16.78
CA ALA A 218 -12.31 -18.92 15.37
C ALA A 218 -12.25 -20.18 14.50
N LYS A 219 -11.78 -21.31 15.04
CA LYS A 219 -11.74 -22.60 14.33
C LYS A 219 -13.15 -23.13 14.04
N VAL A 220 -14.03 -23.13 15.05
CA VAL A 220 -15.43 -23.56 14.91
C VAL A 220 -16.19 -22.67 13.94
N PHE A 221 -15.95 -21.35 14.00
CA PHE A 221 -16.53 -20.40 13.03
C PHE A 221 -16.10 -20.70 11.58
N GLN A 222 -14.82 -21.02 11.36
CA GLN A 222 -14.29 -21.34 10.03
C GLN A 222 -14.89 -22.63 9.45
N GLU A 223 -15.09 -23.64 10.29
CA GLU A 223 -15.59 -24.95 9.86
C GLU A 223 -17.12 -24.95 9.69
N GLN A 224 -17.87 -24.25 10.55
CA GLN A 224 -19.33 -24.37 10.64
C GLN A 224 -20.09 -23.17 10.08
N CYS A 225 -19.61 -21.94 10.30
CA CYS A 225 -20.34 -20.71 9.93
C CYS A 225 -19.90 -20.16 8.58
N LEU A 226 -18.58 -20.14 8.33
CA LEU A 226 -18.00 -19.52 7.13
C LEU A 226 -18.48 -20.15 5.80
N PRO A 227 -18.65 -21.48 5.66
CA PRO A 227 -19.15 -22.06 4.42
C PRO A 227 -20.55 -21.58 4.07
N ALA A 228 -21.45 -21.49 5.06
CA ALA A 228 -22.81 -21.00 4.87
C ALA A 228 -22.84 -19.49 4.56
N LEU A 229 -21.96 -18.70 5.19
CA LEU A 229 -21.80 -17.27 4.90
C LEU A 229 -21.31 -17.03 3.46
N LYS A 230 -20.37 -17.84 2.97
CA LYS A 230 -19.82 -17.72 1.60
C LYS A 230 -20.84 -18.02 0.50
N GLN A 231 -21.90 -18.78 0.79
CA GLN A 231 -23.00 -19.03 -0.14
C GLN A 231 -23.93 -17.81 -0.31
N ASN A 232 -23.74 -16.75 0.47
CA ASN A 232 -24.54 -15.54 0.38
C ASN A 232 -24.01 -14.60 -0.72
N GLU A 233 -24.52 -14.75 -1.94
CA GLU A 233 -24.16 -13.91 -3.10
C GLU A 233 -24.48 -12.43 -2.90
N ARG A 234 -25.47 -12.09 -2.05
CA ARG A 234 -25.88 -10.70 -1.81
C ARG A 234 -24.84 -9.88 -1.05
N TRP A 235 -24.06 -10.52 -0.18
CA TRP A 235 -23.07 -9.87 0.69
C TRP A 235 -21.65 -10.37 0.45
N LYS A 236 -21.39 -10.87 -0.76
CA LYS A 236 -20.13 -11.50 -1.16
C LYS A 236 -18.93 -10.58 -0.93
N THR A 237 -19.07 -9.28 -1.22
CA THR A 237 -18.00 -8.29 -1.04
C THR A 237 -17.75 -8.01 0.45
N GLU A 238 -18.81 -7.82 1.24
CA GLU A 238 -18.70 -7.53 2.68
C GLU A 238 -18.18 -8.73 3.49
N LEU A 239 -18.43 -9.95 2.98
CA LEU A 239 -17.93 -11.21 3.52
C LEU A 239 -16.61 -11.68 2.87
N SER A 240 -16.09 -10.92 1.89
CA SER A 240 -14.79 -11.20 1.28
C SER A 240 -13.67 -10.70 2.21
N GLY A 241 -12.87 -11.63 2.71
CA GLY A 241 -11.80 -11.32 3.66
C GLY A 241 -11.18 -12.58 4.24
N HIS A 242 -10.04 -12.42 4.91
CA HIS A 242 -9.42 -13.53 5.63
C HIS A 242 -10.41 -14.07 6.69
N PRO A 243 -10.56 -15.40 6.85
CA PRO A 243 -11.56 -15.97 7.75
C PRO A 243 -11.55 -15.43 9.18
N PHE A 244 -10.36 -15.16 9.72
CA PHE A 244 -10.21 -14.54 11.04
C PHE A 244 -10.71 -13.09 11.09
N ALA A 245 -10.52 -12.31 10.03
CA ALA A 245 -10.99 -10.91 9.99
C ALA A 245 -12.52 -10.84 9.90
N VAL A 246 -13.16 -11.81 9.24
CA VAL A 246 -14.63 -11.93 9.23
C VAL A 246 -15.14 -12.37 10.59
N TYR A 247 -14.46 -13.32 11.25
CA TYR A 247 -14.78 -13.73 12.62
C TYR A 247 -14.71 -12.57 13.62
N MET A 248 -13.69 -11.71 13.55
CA MET A 248 -13.53 -10.55 14.43
C MET A 248 -14.60 -9.45 14.24
N ARG A 249 -15.49 -9.58 13.25
CA ARG A 249 -16.62 -8.65 13.02
C ARG A 249 -17.92 -9.13 13.67
N PHE A 250 -17.96 -10.38 14.15
CA PHE A 250 -19.05 -10.98 14.91
C PHE A 250 -18.79 -10.84 16.42
#